data_AF-A0A928P463-F1
#
_entry.id   AF-A0A928P463-F1
#
_cell.length_a   1.000
_cell.length_b   1.000
_cell.length_c   1.000
_cell.angle_alpha   90.00
_cell.angle_beta   90.00
_cell.angle_gamma   90.00
#
_symmetry.space_group_name_H-M   'P 1'
#
loop_
_entity.id
_entity.type
_entity.pdbx_description
1 polymer ?
#
loop_
_entity_poly.entity_id
_entity_poly.type
_entity_poly.pdbx_seq_one_letter_code
_entity_poly.pdbx_strand_id
1 'polypeptide(L)' 'IMAEWFDLSGYAVGDANFDGEVDSLDAATALKIDAELALEGVNCDFNGDGTVNSLDAAQILKYDAGLIE' A
#
# COMPACT_ATOMS: atom_id res chain seq x y z
N ILE A 1 -2.45 -16.57 -29.70
CA ILE A 1 -2.69 -17.24 -28.40
C ILE A 1 -2.30 -16.20 -27.35
N MET A 2 -3.26 -15.36 -26.93
CA MET A 2 -3.01 -14.26 -25.99
C MET A 2 -3.40 -14.80 -24.61
N ALA A 3 -2.45 -15.44 -23.94
CA ALA A 3 -2.62 -15.92 -22.59
C ALA A 3 -2.43 -14.73 -21.62
N GLU A 4 -3.51 -14.46 -20.88
CA GLU A 4 -3.50 -13.98 -19.50
C GLU A 4 -3.10 -12.52 -19.31
N TRP A 5 -4.12 -11.66 -19.42
CA TRP A 5 -4.12 -10.30 -18.92
C TRP A 5 -3.90 -10.35 -17.41
N PHE A 6 -2.71 -9.94 -16.96
CA PHE A 6 -2.44 -9.55 -15.59
C PHE A 6 -3.46 -8.47 -15.24
N ASP A 7 -4.29 -8.70 -14.23
CA ASP A 7 -5.21 -7.69 -13.75
C ASP A 7 -4.40 -6.53 -13.18
N LEU A 8 -4.42 -5.38 -13.86
CA LEU A 8 -3.73 -4.16 -13.40
C LEU A 8 -4.49 -3.47 -12.25
N SER A 9 -5.57 -4.08 -11.74
CA SER A 9 -6.30 -3.62 -10.56
C SER A 9 -5.48 -3.70 -9.27
N GLY A 10 -4.49 -4.63 -9.17
CA GLY A 10 -3.62 -4.82 -7.99
C GLY A 10 -2.47 -3.81 -7.85
N TYR A 11 -2.62 -2.60 -8.39
CA TYR A 11 -1.63 -1.51 -8.29
C TYR A 11 -2.30 -0.22 -7.76
N ALA A 12 -3.21 -0.37 -6.80
CA ALA A 12 -3.73 0.77 -6.08
C ALA A 12 -2.62 1.39 -5.21
N VAL A 13 -2.50 2.72 -5.22
CA VAL A 13 -1.69 3.42 -4.21
C VAL A 13 -2.26 3.05 -2.84
N GLY A 14 -1.42 2.54 -1.94
CA GLY A 14 -1.85 1.99 -0.66
C GLY A 14 -1.96 0.47 -0.59
N ASP A 15 -2.02 -0.27 -1.72
CA ASP A 15 -1.96 -1.74 -1.73
C ASP A 15 -0.49 -2.18 -1.61
N ALA A 16 0.00 -2.14 -0.38
CA ALA A 16 1.40 -2.38 -0.04
C ALA A 16 1.77 -3.86 -0.11
N ASN A 17 0.80 -4.75 0.13
CA ASN A 17 1.02 -6.19 0.17
C ASN A 17 0.71 -6.90 -1.18
N PHE A 18 0.17 -6.16 -2.16
CA PHE A 18 -0.23 -6.61 -3.50
C PHE A 18 -1.33 -7.68 -3.50
N ASP A 19 -2.26 -7.61 -2.55
CA ASP A 19 -3.42 -8.52 -2.48
C ASP A 19 -4.67 -7.99 -3.20
N GLY A 20 -4.62 -6.76 -3.70
CA GLY A 20 -5.68 -6.12 -4.47
C GLY A 20 -6.68 -5.33 -3.63
N GLU A 21 -6.53 -5.30 -2.31
CA GLU A 21 -7.30 -4.46 -1.39
C GLU A 21 -6.39 -3.38 -0.78
N VAL A 22 -6.99 -2.32 -0.23
CA VAL A 22 -6.26 -1.31 0.55
C VAL A 22 -6.83 -1.28 1.94
N ASP A 23 -6.16 -1.94 2.88
CA ASP A 23 -6.66 -2.16 4.23
C ASP A 23 -5.55 -2.09 5.32
N SER A 24 -5.91 -2.47 6.54
CA SER A 24 -4.98 -2.47 7.68
C SER A 24 -3.72 -3.34 7.52
N LEU A 25 -3.73 -4.36 6.66
CA LEU A 25 -2.55 -5.19 6.35
C LEU A 25 -1.51 -4.40 5.57
N ASP A 26 -1.95 -3.46 4.74
CA ASP A 26 -1.06 -2.58 4.00
C ASP A 26 -0.38 -1.57 4.90
N ALA A 27 -1.13 -1.00 5.85
CA ALA A 27 -0.57 -0.14 6.89
C ALA A 27 0.50 -0.89 7.71
N ALA A 28 0.26 -2.16 8.03
CA ALA A 28 1.25 -2.99 8.73
C ALA A 28 2.48 -3.26 7.86
N THR A 29 2.33 -3.35 6.54
CA THR A 29 3.42 -3.53 5.59
C THR A 29 4.27 -2.26 5.47
N ALA A 30 3.64 -1.09 5.38
CA ALA A 30 4.33 0.20 5.41
C ALA A 30 5.17 0.37 6.69
N LEU A 31 4.65 -0.02 7.86
CA LEU A 31 5.41 0.01 9.12
C LEU A 31 6.58 -0.98 9.16
N LYS A 32 6.48 -2.14 8.49
CA LYS A 32 7.62 -3.06 8.36
C LYS A 32 8.72 -2.47 7.49
N ILE A 33 8.37 -1.72 6.45
CA ILE A 33 9.34 -1.04 5.58
C ILE A 33 10.03 0.09 6.34
N ASP A 34 9.27 0.94 7.05
CA ASP A 34 9.81 2.00 7.93
C ASP A 34 10.78 1.45 8.98
N ALA A 35 10.50 0.25 9.50
CA ALA A 35 11.37 -0.45 10.45
C ALA A 35 12.52 -1.25 9.82
N GLU A 36 12.71 -1.18 8.49
CA GLU A 36 13.71 -1.94 7.73
C GLU A 36 13.57 -3.48 7.87
N LEU A 37 12.36 -3.95 8.18
CA LEU A 37 12.01 -5.37 8.32
C LEU A 37 11.50 -6.00 7.02
N ALA A 38 11.21 -5.18 6.01
CA ALA A 38 10.79 -5.60 4.66
C ALA A 38 11.48 -4.72 3.61
N LEU A 39 11.74 -5.29 2.43
CA LEU A 39 12.51 -4.64 1.36
C LEU A 39 11.67 -4.07 0.22
N GLU A 40 10.39 -4.44 0.11
CA GLU A 40 9.56 -4.07 -1.04
C GLU A 40 8.15 -3.67 -0.63
N GLY A 41 7.69 -2.56 -1.22
CA GLY A 41 6.35 -1.98 -1.07
C GLY A 41 6.28 -0.71 -1.92
N VAL A 42 6.27 -0.86 -3.24
CA VAL A 42 6.29 0.26 -4.21
C VAL A 42 5.06 1.15 -4.06
N ASN A 43 3.95 0.62 -3.54
CA ASN A 43 2.69 1.33 -3.33
C ASN A 43 2.53 1.92 -1.91
N CYS A 44 3.58 1.90 -1.07
CA CYS A 44 3.48 2.32 0.34
C CYS A 44 3.56 3.84 0.56
N ASP A 45 4.00 4.63 -0.42
CA ASP A 45 4.01 6.10 -0.33
C ASP A 45 2.60 6.62 -0.65
N PHE A 46 1.68 6.42 0.30
CA PHE A 46 0.27 6.76 0.15
C PHE A 46 0.08 8.27 0.02
N ASN A 47 0.91 9.04 0.72
CA ASN A 47 0.77 10.49 0.80
C ASN A 47 1.53 11.25 -0.31
N GLY A 48 2.45 10.57 -1.01
CA GLY A 48 3.19 11.10 -2.14
C GLY A 48 4.33 12.05 -1.77
N ASP A 49 4.86 11.99 -0.54
CA ASP A 49 5.99 12.81 -0.10
C ASP A 49 7.37 12.21 -0.46
N GLY A 50 7.37 11.00 -1.04
CA GLY A 50 8.57 10.29 -1.45
C GLY A 50 9.25 9.51 -0.33
N THR A 51 8.66 9.43 0.87
CA THR A 51 9.22 8.71 2.02
C THR A 51 8.19 7.78 2.64
N VAL A 52 8.36 6.48 2.45
CA VAL A 52 7.55 5.48 3.16
C VAL A 52 7.85 5.51 4.65
N ASN A 53 6.87 5.93 5.45
CA ASN A 53 6.98 5.97 6.90
C ASN A 53 5.64 5.78 7.61
N SER A 54 5.61 5.93 8.93
CA SER A 54 4.38 5.80 9.73
C SER A 54 3.21 6.73 9.31
N LEU A 55 3.47 7.83 8.60
CA LEU A 55 2.43 8.72 8.07
C LEU A 55 1.60 8.04 6.98
N ASP A 56 2.22 7.24 6.12
CA ASP A 56 1.51 6.50 5.07
C ASP A 56 0.61 5.44 5.68
N ALA A 57 1.13 4.68 6.65
CA ALA A 57 0.36 3.71 7.40
C ALA A 57 -0.88 4.35 8.06
N ALA A 58 -0.72 5.56 8.64
CA ALA A 58 -1.83 6.28 9.22
C ALA A 58 -2.86 6.78 8.19
N GLN A 59 -2.46 7.07 6.95
CA GLN A 59 -3.38 7.47 5.89
C GLN A 59 -4.12 6.28 5.28
N ILE A 60 -3.43 5.15 5.07
CA ILE A 60 -4.06 3.89 4.66
C ILE A 60 -5.17 3.51 5.65
N LEU A 61 -4.92 3.59 6.96
CA LEU A 61 -5.96 3.32 7.97
C LEU A 61 -7.13 4.31 7.95
N LYS A 62 -6.89 5.58 7.58
CA LYS A 62 -7.97 6.56 7.41
C LYS A 62 -8.79 6.26 6.17
N TYR A 63 -8.14 5.82 5.09
CA TYR A 63 -8.79 5.42 3.85
C TYR A 63 -9.67 4.18 4.07
N ASP A 64 -9.12 3.12 4.69
CA ASP A 64 -9.84 1.90 5.08
C ASP A 64 -11.06 2.21 5.98
N ALA A 65 -10.91 3.17 6.89
CA ALA A 65 -12.01 3.65 7.73
C ALA A 65 -13.02 4.59 7.03
N GLY A 66 -12.82 4.92 5.74
CA GLY A 66 -13.66 5.85 4.98
C GLY A 66 -13.61 7.30 5.46
N LEU A 67 -12.52 7.70 6.10
CA LEU A 67 -12.31 9.06 6.61
C LEU A 67 -11.67 10.00 5.59
N ILE A 68 -11.01 9.43 4.57
CA ILE A 68 -10.40 10.11 3.42
C ILE A 68 -10.66 9.30 2.14
N GLU A 69 -10.45 9.92 0.98
CA GLU A 69 -10.58 9.33 -0.37
C GLU A 69 -9.25 9.39 -1.13
#